data_AF-A0A353P6Q3-F1
#
_entry.id   AF-A0A353P6Q3-F1
#
_cell.length_a   1.000
_cell.length_b   1.000
_cell.length_c   1.000
_cell.angle_alpha   90.00
_cell.angle_beta   90.00
_cell.angle_gamma   90.00
#
_symmetry.space_group_name_H-M   'P 1'
#
loop_
_entity.id
_entity.type
_entity.pdbx_description
1 polymer ?
#
loop_
_entity_poly.entity_id
_entity_poly.type
_entity_poly.pdbx_seq_one_letter_code
_entity_poly.pdbx_strand_id
1 'polypeptide(L)'
;MNRIQKMAVFNLITFGIASVLTIIAIAVLYNLFGWPKARVGFAFISIGALGAFSPLIFKKDSGAVTFDERDKLINRTAALGGFVASYLWLCLAGTAFLMLFSPEDLKEFGLPLLLFGGMVIVYIVSSILILIQYGRNRVNG
;
A
#
# COMPACT_ATOMS: atom_id res chain seq x y z
N MET A 1 5.72 -6.63 20.68
CA MET A 1 5.01 -5.96 19.57
C MET A 1 3.54 -6.32 19.64
N ASN A 2 2.67 -5.31 19.69
CA ASN A 2 1.22 -5.47 19.67
C ASN A 2 0.77 -6.13 18.33
N ARG A 3 -0.38 -6.82 18.33
CA ARG A 3 -0.98 -7.45 17.13
C ARG A 3 -1.07 -6.48 15.95
N ILE A 4 -1.54 -5.26 16.20
CA ILE A 4 -1.69 -4.22 15.17
C ILE A 4 -0.32 -3.83 14.59
N GLN A 5 0.73 -3.78 15.40
CA GLN A 5 2.10 -3.56 14.91
C GLN A 5 2.61 -4.75 14.06
N LYS A 6 2.32 -5.99 14.45
CA LYS A 6 2.69 -7.18 13.66
C LYS A 6 2.03 -7.15 12.28
N MET A 7 0.73 -6.81 12.22
CA MET A 7 0.00 -6.64 10.96
C MET A 7 0.59 -5.51 10.11
N ALA A 8 0.89 -4.36 10.72
CA ALA A 8 1.49 -3.23 10.01
C ALA A 8 2.87 -3.57 9.44
N VAL A 9 3.75 -4.26 10.20
CA VAL A 9 5.04 -4.74 9.68
C VAL A 9 4.84 -5.72 8.53
N PHE A 10 3.94 -6.68 8.69
CA PHE A 10 3.66 -7.67 7.65
C PHE A 10 3.13 -7.02 6.35
N ASN A 11 2.21 -6.07 6.46
CA ASN A 11 1.71 -5.29 5.32
C ASN A 11 2.82 -4.46 4.67
N LEU A 12 3.65 -3.80 5.47
CA LEU A 12 4.77 -3.02 4.95
C LEU A 12 5.74 -3.88 4.15
N ILE A 13 6.08 -5.08 4.65
CA ILE A 13 6.98 -6.02 3.96
C ILE A 13 6.32 -6.55 2.68
N THR A 14 5.08 -7.02 2.75
CA THR A 14 4.38 -7.62 1.60
C THR A 14 4.14 -6.61 0.48
N PHE A 15 3.60 -5.43 0.79
CA PHE A 15 3.41 -4.37 -0.20
C PHE A 15 4.75 -3.78 -0.69
N GLY A 16 5.77 -3.70 0.18
CA GLY A 16 7.11 -3.26 -0.21
C GLY A 16 7.76 -4.21 -1.23
N ILE A 17 7.78 -5.51 -0.94
CA ILE A 17 8.31 -6.54 -1.85
C ILE A 17 7.52 -6.58 -3.15
N ALA A 18 6.18 -6.56 -3.07
CA ALA A 18 5.31 -6.56 -4.25
C ALA A 18 5.61 -5.35 -5.16
N SER A 19 5.81 -4.17 -4.57
CA SER A 19 6.11 -2.95 -5.32
C SER A 19 7.46 -3.03 -6.01
N VAL A 20 8.51 -3.46 -5.30
CA VAL A 20 9.86 -3.61 -5.85
C VAL A 20 9.88 -4.62 -6.99
N LEU A 21 9.27 -5.80 -6.80
CA LEU A 21 9.18 -6.83 -7.84
C LEU A 21 8.39 -6.34 -9.06
N THR A 22 7.28 -5.63 -8.84
CA THR A 22 6.48 -5.05 -9.93
C THR A 22 7.30 -4.06 -10.76
N ILE A 23 8.02 -3.14 -10.10
CA ILE A 23 8.83 -2.13 -10.79
C ILE A 23 9.95 -2.80 -11.60
N ILE A 24 10.68 -3.76 -10.99
CA ILE A 24 11.76 -4.48 -11.66
C ILE A 24 11.22 -5.27 -12.86
N ALA A 25 10.11 -5.99 -12.68
CA ALA A 25 9.52 -6.80 -13.74
C ALA A 25 9.03 -5.94 -14.91
N ILE A 26 8.35 -4.83 -14.63
CA ILE A 26 7.91 -3.88 -15.68
C ILE A 26 9.13 -3.29 -16.39
N ALA A 27 10.15 -2.85 -15.66
CA ALA A 27 11.35 -2.25 -16.26
C ALA A 27 12.08 -3.26 -17.18
N VAL A 28 12.28 -4.50 -16.74
CA VAL A 28 12.93 -5.54 -17.54
C VAL A 28 12.07 -5.89 -18.76
N LEU A 29 10.78 -6.17 -18.58
CA LEU A 29 9.89 -6.55 -19.68
C LEU A 29 9.68 -5.42 -20.69
N TYR A 30 9.63 -4.17 -20.23
CA TYR A 30 9.55 -3.01 -21.10
C TYR A 30 10.78 -2.88 -21.99
N ASN A 31 11.98 -3.03 -21.42
CA ASN A 31 13.23 -2.98 -22.20
C ASN A 31 13.36 -4.13 -23.20
N LEU A 32 12.83 -5.31 -22.89
CA LEU A 32 12.94 -6.49 -23.76
C LEU A 32 11.84 -6.57 -24.83
N PHE A 33 10.61 -6.18 -24.50
CA PHE A 33 9.42 -6.47 -25.31
C PHE A 33 8.52 -5.27 -25.54
N GLY A 34 8.74 -4.14 -24.85
CA GLY A 34 7.87 -2.98 -24.88
C GLY A 34 6.46 -3.23 -24.32
N TRP A 35 5.59 -2.26 -24.52
CA TRP A 35 4.15 -2.43 -24.29
C TRP A 35 3.52 -3.20 -25.47
N PRO A 36 2.47 -4.03 -25.23
CA PRO A 36 1.73 -4.23 -23.97
C PRO A 36 2.28 -5.36 -23.07
N LYS A 37 3.29 -6.11 -23.51
CA LYS A 37 3.78 -7.32 -22.80
C LYS A 37 4.33 -7.03 -21.40
N ALA A 38 4.86 -5.83 -21.17
CA ALA A 38 5.31 -5.39 -19.85
C ALA A 38 4.22 -5.37 -18.76
N ARG A 39 2.92 -5.41 -19.12
CA ARG A 39 1.81 -5.44 -18.16
C ARG A 39 1.83 -6.66 -17.24
N VAL A 40 2.44 -7.76 -17.66
CA VAL A 40 2.56 -8.96 -16.83
C VAL A 40 3.31 -8.66 -15.52
N GLY A 41 4.16 -7.63 -15.48
CA GLY A 41 4.82 -7.19 -14.26
C GLY A 41 3.85 -6.76 -13.15
N PHE A 42 2.63 -6.29 -13.49
CA PHE A 42 1.60 -5.99 -12.49
C PHE A 42 1.08 -7.22 -11.75
N ALA A 43 1.36 -8.44 -12.22
CA ALA A 43 0.97 -9.66 -11.51
C ALA A 43 1.62 -9.74 -10.11
N PHE A 44 2.80 -9.16 -9.90
CA PHE A 44 3.49 -9.15 -8.61
C PHE A 44 2.77 -8.32 -7.53
N ILE A 45 2.05 -7.27 -7.93
CA ILE A 45 0.63 -7.02 -7.56
C ILE A 45 0.06 -7.90 -6.44
N SER A 46 -0.32 -9.10 -6.87
CA SER A 46 -1.04 -10.10 -6.11
C SER A 46 -0.34 -10.56 -4.82
N ILE A 47 0.98 -10.40 -4.71
CA ILE A 47 1.71 -10.67 -3.46
C ILE A 47 1.24 -9.72 -2.35
N GLY A 48 0.90 -8.48 -2.69
CA GLY A 48 0.30 -7.52 -1.75
C GLY A 48 -1.07 -7.97 -1.21
N ALA A 49 -1.81 -8.82 -1.95
CA ALA A 49 -3.07 -9.38 -1.47
C ALA A 49 -2.88 -10.23 -0.21
N LEU A 50 -1.70 -10.82 0.01
CA LEU A 50 -1.38 -11.51 1.27
C LEU A 50 -1.48 -10.57 2.48
N GLY A 51 -1.10 -9.30 2.31
CA GLY A 51 -1.26 -8.26 3.35
C GLY A 51 -2.72 -8.02 3.72
N ALA A 52 -3.65 -8.08 2.76
CA ALA A 52 -5.08 -7.97 3.03
C ALA A 52 -5.61 -9.12 3.91
N PHE A 53 -4.97 -10.29 3.87
CA PHE A 53 -5.28 -11.43 4.73
C PHE A 53 -4.62 -11.38 6.11
N SER A 54 -3.86 -10.34 6.44
CA SER A 54 -3.23 -10.17 7.76
C SER A 54 -4.19 -10.33 8.95
N PRO A 55 -5.49 -9.93 8.91
CA PRO A 55 -6.42 -10.17 10.01
C PRO A 55 -6.70 -11.66 10.28
N LEU A 56 -6.63 -12.50 9.25
CA LEU A 56 -6.83 -13.96 9.35
C LEU A 56 -5.57 -14.66 9.86
N ILE A 57 -4.39 -14.19 9.43
CA ILE A 57 -3.10 -14.76 9.83
C ILE A 57 -2.82 -14.45 11.31
N PHE A 58 -3.04 -13.19 11.72
CA PHE A 58 -2.87 -12.77 13.10
C PHE A 58 -4.23 -12.76 13.80
N LYS A 59 -4.70 -13.94 14.23
CA LYS A 59 -5.96 -14.09 14.99
C LYS A 59 -5.94 -13.29 16.30
N LYS A 60 -7.12 -12.91 16.80
CA LYS A 60 -7.27 -12.23 18.09
C LYS A 60 -7.24 -13.29 19.20
N ASP A 61 -6.45 -13.05 20.26
CA ASP A 61 -6.48 -13.90 21.45
C ASP A 61 -7.83 -13.77 22.15
N SER A 62 -8.44 -14.90 22.53
CA SER A 62 -9.81 -14.98 23.05
C SER A 62 -10.02 -14.29 24.40
N GLY A 63 -8.95 -13.88 25.10
CA GLY A 63 -8.99 -13.19 26.38
C GLY A 63 -8.38 -11.78 26.40
N ALA A 64 -7.95 -11.25 25.25
CA ALA A 64 -7.37 -9.90 25.20
C ALA A 64 -8.46 -8.82 25.22
N VAL A 65 -8.24 -7.77 26.02
CA VAL A 65 -9.12 -6.60 26.13
C VAL A 65 -9.57 -6.16 24.73
N THR A 66 -10.89 -6.27 24.49
CA THR A 66 -11.47 -6.26 23.16
C THR A 66 -11.49 -4.86 22.55
N PHE A 67 -11.36 -3.82 23.37
CA PHE A 67 -11.58 -2.42 23.05
C PHE A 67 -10.59 -1.52 23.81
N ASP A 68 -9.56 -1.04 23.13
CA ASP A 68 -8.75 0.09 23.59
C ASP A 68 -9.07 1.29 22.69
N GLU A 69 -9.63 2.36 23.27
CA GLU A 69 -9.95 3.59 22.52
C GLU A 69 -8.72 4.19 21.85
N ARG A 70 -7.54 3.96 22.43
CA ARG A 70 -6.25 4.37 21.89
C ARG A 70 -5.95 3.71 20.56
N ASP A 71 -6.14 2.39 20.47
CA ASP A 71 -5.90 1.62 19.25
C ASP A 71 -6.84 2.06 18.12
N LYS A 72 -8.08 2.44 18.47
CA LYS A 72 -9.04 3.02 17.52
C LYS A 72 -8.57 4.38 16.99
N LEU A 73 -8.04 5.24 17.86
CA LEU A 73 -7.53 6.55 17.45
C LEU A 73 -6.29 6.43 16.56
N ILE A 74 -5.35 5.55 16.89
CA ILE A 74 -4.15 5.28 16.07
C ILE A 74 -4.54 4.79 14.67
N ASN A 75 -5.45 3.80 14.60
CA ASN A 75 -5.92 3.27 13.32
C ASN A 75 -6.65 4.31 12.49
N ARG A 76 -7.49 5.15 13.10
CA ARG A 76 -8.20 6.23 12.40
C ARG A 76 -7.21 7.25 11.81
N THR A 77 -6.25 7.70 12.60
CA THR A 77 -5.21 8.64 12.14
C THR A 77 -4.38 8.03 11.01
N ALA A 78 -4.01 6.76 11.13
CA ALA A 78 -3.25 6.07 10.09
C ALA A 78 -4.04 5.87 8.79
N ALA A 79 -5.33 5.54 8.89
CA ALA A 79 -6.22 5.42 7.73
C ALA A 79 -6.40 6.77 7.02
N LEU A 80 -6.61 7.85 7.77
CA LEU A 80 -6.70 9.20 7.21
C LEU A 80 -5.38 9.61 6.53
N GLY A 81 -4.23 9.37 7.16
CA GLY A 81 -2.94 9.69 6.57
C GLY A 81 -2.66 8.88 5.29
N GLY A 82 -3.02 7.60 5.27
CA GLY A 82 -2.94 6.78 4.06
C GLY A 82 -3.85 7.28 2.94
N PHE A 83 -5.10 7.64 3.28
CA PHE A 83 -6.04 8.22 2.33
C PHE A 83 -5.52 9.52 1.74
N VAL A 84 -5.08 10.47 2.57
CA VAL A 84 -4.51 11.75 2.11
C VAL A 84 -3.32 11.52 1.18
N ALA A 85 -2.41 10.61 1.52
CA ALA A 85 -1.26 10.30 0.67
C ALA A 85 -1.70 9.71 -0.69
N SER A 86 -2.67 8.80 -0.70
CA SER A 86 -3.20 8.23 -1.95
C SER A 86 -3.98 9.25 -2.79
N TYR A 87 -4.66 10.20 -2.15
CA TYR A 87 -5.36 11.27 -2.84
C TYR A 87 -4.37 12.24 -3.50
N LEU A 88 -3.30 12.62 -2.79
CA LEU A 88 -2.21 13.41 -3.38
C LEU A 88 -1.56 12.69 -4.56
N TRP A 89 -1.33 11.39 -4.45
CA TRP A 89 -0.87 10.57 -5.58
C TRP A 89 -1.83 10.65 -6.76
N LEU A 90 -3.14 10.43 -6.54
CA LEU A 90 -4.13 10.46 -7.61
C LEU A 90 -4.16 11.82 -8.31
N CYS A 91 -4.11 12.92 -7.55
CA CYS A 91 -4.08 14.27 -8.11
C CYS A 91 -2.79 14.54 -8.91
N LEU A 92 -1.62 14.27 -8.32
CA LEU A 92 -0.34 14.58 -8.93
C LEU A 92 -0.03 13.66 -10.11
N ALA A 93 -0.09 12.35 -9.90
CA ALA A 93 0.14 11.37 -10.95
C ALA A 93 -0.95 11.45 -12.01
N GLY A 94 -2.21 11.62 -11.63
CA GLY A 94 -3.31 11.78 -12.60
C GLY A 94 -3.13 13.01 -13.48
N THR A 95 -2.74 14.15 -12.91
CA THR A 95 -2.45 15.37 -13.70
C THR A 95 -1.24 15.17 -14.61
N ALA A 96 -0.17 14.55 -14.11
CA ALA A 96 1.00 14.22 -14.94
C ALA A 96 0.62 13.29 -16.09
N PHE A 97 -0.25 12.31 -15.85
CA PHE A 97 -0.72 11.39 -16.87
C PHE A 97 -1.51 12.09 -17.98
N LEU A 98 -2.40 13.01 -17.61
CA LEU A 98 -3.17 13.81 -18.56
C LEU A 98 -2.30 14.75 -19.40
N MET A 99 -1.16 15.20 -18.86
CA MET A 99 -0.24 16.08 -19.57
C MET A 99 0.74 15.35 -20.48
N LEU A 100 1.14 14.12 -20.12
CA LEU A 100 2.25 13.41 -20.76
C LEU A 100 1.82 12.29 -21.71
N PHE A 101 0.59 11.78 -21.58
CA PHE A 101 0.14 10.60 -22.30
C PHE A 101 -1.15 10.85 -23.08
N SER A 102 -1.36 10.04 -24.13
CA SER A 102 -2.60 10.07 -24.89
C SER A 102 -3.78 9.53 -24.07
N PRO A 103 -5.03 9.89 -24.43
CA PRO A 103 -6.22 9.31 -23.80
C PRO A 103 -6.29 7.78 -23.93
N GLU A 104 -5.74 7.22 -25.01
CA GLU A 104 -5.63 5.78 -25.23
C GLU A 104 -4.68 5.14 -24.19
N ASP A 105 -3.50 5.70 -24.01
CA ASP A 105 -2.50 5.26 -23.01
C ASP A 105 -3.05 5.33 -21.58
N LEU A 106 -3.81 6.39 -21.28
CA LEU A 106 -4.45 6.57 -19.98
C LEU A 106 -5.43 5.42 -19.69
N LYS A 107 -6.24 5.02 -20.67
CA LYS A 107 -7.17 3.90 -20.53
C LYS A 107 -6.44 2.57 -20.43
N GLU A 108 -5.37 2.41 -21.21
CA GLU A 108 -4.71 1.12 -21.38
C GLU A 108 -3.79 0.74 -20.21
N PHE A 109 -3.08 1.70 -19.62
CA PHE A 109 -2.20 1.43 -18.47
C PHE A 109 -2.21 2.52 -17.39
N GLY A 110 -2.55 3.77 -17.74
CA GLY A 110 -2.55 4.87 -16.77
C GLY A 110 -3.54 4.66 -15.63
N LEU A 111 -4.80 4.32 -15.94
CA LEU A 111 -5.86 4.07 -14.95
C LEU A 111 -5.53 2.92 -14.00
N PRO A 112 -5.13 1.71 -14.48
CA PRO A 112 -4.65 0.66 -13.60
C PRO A 112 -3.50 1.12 -12.69
N LEU A 113 -2.49 1.81 -13.25
CA LEU A 113 -1.35 2.27 -12.47
C LEU A 113 -1.75 3.29 -11.40
N LEU A 114 -2.66 4.22 -11.71
CA LEU A 114 -3.15 5.22 -10.76
C LEU A 114 -3.88 4.56 -9.59
N LEU A 115 -4.78 3.62 -9.88
CA LEU A 115 -5.56 2.91 -8.86
C LEU A 115 -4.69 1.98 -8.01
N PHE A 116 -3.87 1.14 -8.64
CA PHE A 116 -3.00 0.22 -7.90
C PHE A 116 -1.89 0.96 -7.15
N GLY A 117 -1.31 2.01 -7.74
CA GLY A 117 -0.35 2.88 -7.07
C GLY A 117 -0.97 3.53 -5.84
N GLY A 118 -2.19 4.07 -5.96
CA GLY A 118 -2.92 4.64 -4.82
C GLY A 118 -3.17 3.62 -3.71
N MET A 119 -3.60 2.41 -4.07
CA MET A 119 -3.81 1.31 -3.11
C MET A 119 -2.54 0.97 -2.34
N VAL A 120 -1.42 0.78 -3.04
CA VAL A 120 -0.11 0.51 -2.43
C VAL A 120 0.29 1.62 -1.46
N ILE A 121 0.10 2.88 -1.85
CA ILE A 121 0.43 4.04 -1.03
C ILE A 121 -0.42 4.06 0.25
N VAL A 122 -1.74 3.82 0.18
CA VAL A 122 -2.58 3.73 1.38
C VAL A 122 -2.00 2.70 2.35
N TYR A 123 -1.74 1.48 1.89
CA TYR A 123 -1.29 0.41 2.77
C TYR A 123 0.09 0.67 3.37
N ILE A 124 1.03 1.18 2.58
CA ILE A 124 2.38 1.51 3.07
C ILE A 124 2.32 2.67 4.09
N VAL A 125 1.67 3.77 3.74
CA VAL A 125 1.61 4.97 4.59
C VAL A 125 0.84 4.68 5.88
N SER A 126 -0.32 4.00 5.80
CA SER A 126 -1.05 3.60 7.00
C SER A 126 -0.22 2.67 7.89
N SER A 127 0.51 1.72 7.30
CA SER A 127 1.38 0.82 8.07
C SER A 127 2.53 1.57 8.77
N ILE A 128 3.17 2.50 8.07
CA ILE A 128 4.22 3.36 8.64
C ILE A 128 3.66 4.21 9.78
N LEU A 129 2.51 4.86 9.60
CA LEU A 129 1.89 5.72 10.61
C LEU A 129 1.47 4.94 11.86
N ILE A 130 0.99 3.70 11.70
CA ILE A 130 0.75 2.80 12.84
C ILE A 130 2.06 2.57 13.60
N LEU A 131 3.14 2.19 12.92
CA LEU A 131 4.42 1.89 13.55
C LEU A 131 5.01 3.12 14.27
N ILE A 132 4.97 4.29 13.63
CA ILE A 132 5.44 5.56 14.22
C ILE A 132 4.64 5.92 15.46
N GLN A 133 3.30 5.87 15.40
CA GLN A 133 2.46 6.26 16.54
C GLN A 133 2.63 5.33 17.73
N TYR A 134 2.74 4.01 17.50
CA TYR A 134 3.07 3.10 18.60
C TYR A 134 4.50 3.28 19.12
N GLY A 135 5.47 3.57 18.25
CA GLY A 135 6.86 3.82 18.63
C GLY A 135 7.01 5.08 19.50
N ARG A 136 6.45 6.20 19.05
CA ARG A 136 6.46 7.48 19.79
C ARG A 136 5.84 7.35 21.18
N ASN A 137 4.73 6.62 21.27
CA ASN A 137 4.04 6.46 22.54
C ASN A 137 4.72 5.45 23.50
N ARG A 138 5.69 4.66 23.04
CA ARG A 138 6.54 3.83 23.92
C ARG A 138 7.64 4.65 24.58
N VAL A 139 8.05 5.75 23.96
CA VAL A 139 9.09 6.66 24.48
C VAL A 139 8.51 7.69 25.46
N ASN A 140 7.25 8.09 25.25
CA ASN A 140 6.59 9.15 26.02
C ASN A 140 5.67 8.66 27.16
N GLY A 141 5.61 7.35 27.43
CA GLY A 141 4.79 6.75 28.48
C GLY A 141 5.62 5.83 29.35
#